data_AF-A0A7N2R7E7-F1
#
_entry.id   AF-A0A7N2R7E7-F1
#
_cell.length_a   1.000
_cell.length_b   1.000
_cell.length_c   1.000
_cell.angle_alpha   90.00
_cell.angle_beta   90.00
_cell.angle_gamma   90.00
#
_symmetry.space_group_name_H-M   'P 1'
#
loop_
_entity.id
_entity.type
_entity.pdbx_description
1 polymer ?
#
loop_
_entity_poly.entity_id
_entity_poly.type
_entity_poly.pdbx_seq_one_letter_code
_entity_poly.pdbx_strand_id
1 'polypeptide(L)'
;MTNRFPIRFTETTLICNNKTPLPEVVGAHGTGARLPPIDEQVISMKLVTPAKGTIEVSKEKDPELFYLARCGLGALGVVAEVTIQCVERQELVEHTTVSNVKEIKKNHKKLLSDNKHVKYLHIPYTDTVVVVTCNPVSKWRGPPKFTPKYSSDEAIQHVCDLYKESLQKYRKITTESPDSNEPDINELSFTELRDKLLAMDPLNKDYVIKINQAEAEFWRKSEGYRVGWSDEILGFDCGGQQWVSETCFPAGTLAKPSMKDLEFIEDLKQLIEKQDIPAPAPIEQRWTARSKSSMSPASSSGEDDIFTWVGIIMYLPTMDARQRKEITEEFFHYWHLTQSRLWDRYSAYEHWAKIEVPKDKEELAALQARLRKRFPVDAYNKARRELDPNKILSNNKLEKLFPSSDTV
;
A
#
# COMPACT_ATOMS: atom_id res chain seq x y z
N MET A 1 -38.62 16.03 -5.63
CA MET A 1 -37.52 16.99 -5.38
C MET A 1 -36.23 16.20 -5.30
N THR A 2 -35.50 16.11 -6.41
CA THR A 2 -34.19 15.45 -6.49
C THR A 2 -33.14 16.42 -5.96
N ASN A 3 -32.74 16.24 -4.70
CA ASN A 3 -31.63 16.99 -4.12
C ASN A 3 -30.33 16.56 -4.80
N ARG A 4 -29.87 17.37 -5.76
CA ARG A 4 -28.49 17.32 -6.25
C ARG A 4 -27.62 18.02 -5.20
N PHE A 5 -27.03 17.25 -4.30
CA PHE A 5 -25.90 17.75 -3.52
C PHE A 5 -24.64 17.68 -4.39
N PRO A 6 -23.82 18.75 -4.44
CA PRO A 6 -22.48 18.64 -4.98
C PRO A 6 -21.66 17.78 -4.01
N ILE A 7 -21.48 16.50 -4.34
CA ILE A 7 -20.64 15.59 -3.58
C ILE A 7 -19.19 16.00 -3.86
N ARG A 8 -18.52 16.62 -2.87
CA ARG A 8 -17.06 16.66 -2.84
C ARG A 8 -16.59 15.23 -2.57
N PHE A 9 -15.76 14.68 -3.46
CA PHE A 9 -15.14 13.39 -3.26
C PHE A 9 -14.12 13.50 -2.12
N THR A 10 -14.45 12.93 -0.96
CA THR A 10 -13.51 12.56 0.09
C THR A 10 -13.73 11.09 0.43
N GLU A 11 -13.02 10.24 -0.31
CA GLU A 11 -12.22 9.11 0.18
C GLU A 11 -12.90 8.07 1.09
N THR A 12 -13.33 6.95 0.49
CA THR A 12 -13.57 5.67 1.19
C THR A 12 -12.53 4.60 0.80
N THR A 13 -11.39 5.06 0.34
CA THR A 13 -10.27 4.26 -0.17
C THR A 13 -9.02 4.77 0.53
N LEU A 14 -8.03 3.92 0.80
CA LEU A 14 -6.67 4.38 1.14
C LEU A 14 -6.12 5.14 -0.08
N ILE A 15 -6.54 6.38 -0.24
CA ILE A 15 -6.03 7.34 -1.20
C ILE A 15 -5.08 8.21 -0.40
N CYS A 16 -3.88 8.33 -0.94
CA CYS A 16 -3.01 9.42 -0.57
C CYS A 16 -3.71 10.71 -1.05
N ASN A 17 -4.12 11.60 -0.14
CA ASN A 17 -4.90 12.81 -0.43
C ASN A 17 -4.37 13.69 -1.59
N ASN A 18 -3.11 13.47 -2.01
CA ASN A 18 -2.39 14.19 -3.05
C ASN A 18 -2.20 13.45 -4.40
N LYS A 19 -2.93 12.36 -4.71
CA LYS A 19 -2.79 11.64 -6.00
C LYS A 19 -4.07 11.64 -6.84
N THR A 20 -4.02 12.35 -7.97
CA THR A 20 -4.95 12.24 -9.11
C THR A 20 -4.35 11.28 -10.15
N PRO A 21 -4.74 10.00 -10.11
CA PRO A 21 -5.83 9.54 -10.97
C PRO A 21 -6.85 8.66 -10.24
N LEU A 22 -7.99 8.41 -10.91
CA LEU A 22 -9.07 7.53 -10.46
C LEU A 22 -8.51 6.20 -9.90
N PRO A 23 -8.64 5.90 -8.60
CA PRO A 23 -8.01 4.74 -7.95
C PRO A 23 -8.44 3.39 -8.55
N GLU A 24 -9.64 3.31 -9.12
CA GLU A 24 -10.27 2.07 -9.56
C GLU A 24 -9.48 1.41 -10.70
N VAL A 25 -8.97 2.22 -11.65
CA VAL A 25 -8.34 1.68 -12.86
C VAL A 25 -7.02 0.97 -12.61
N VAL A 26 -6.40 1.14 -11.43
CA VAL A 26 -5.12 0.51 -11.05
C VAL A 26 -5.25 -0.54 -9.94
N GLY A 27 -6.46 -1.03 -9.65
CA GLY A 27 -6.69 -2.07 -8.65
C GLY A 27 -6.62 -1.58 -7.21
N ALA A 28 -7.15 -0.38 -6.94
CA ALA A 28 -7.19 0.18 -5.59
C ALA A 28 -7.88 -0.74 -4.58
N HIS A 29 -7.34 -0.76 -3.38
CA HIS A 29 -7.82 -1.63 -2.32
C HIS A 29 -7.80 -0.94 -0.95
N GLY A 30 -8.69 -1.39 -0.08
CA GLY A 30 -8.73 -1.01 1.33
C GLY A 30 -7.97 -2.02 2.20
N THR A 31 -8.27 -1.98 3.49
CA THR A 31 -7.95 -3.07 4.44
C THR A 31 -9.25 -3.69 4.95
N GLY A 32 -9.28 -5.02 5.07
CA GLY A 32 -10.37 -5.80 5.63
C GLY A 32 -10.55 -7.11 4.87
N ALA A 33 -10.32 -8.25 5.51
CA ALA A 33 -10.41 -9.56 4.86
C ALA A 33 -11.84 -9.93 4.37
N ARG A 34 -12.87 -9.23 4.85
CA ARG A 34 -14.27 -9.34 4.37
C ARG A 34 -14.68 -8.24 3.41
N LEU A 35 -13.81 -7.25 3.19
CA LEU A 35 -14.09 -6.10 2.37
C LEU A 35 -13.42 -6.31 1.02
N PRO A 36 -14.17 -6.26 -0.09
CA PRO A 36 -13.57 -6.40 -1.39
C PRO A 36 -12.81 -5.11 -1.76
N PRO A 37 -11.83 -5.20 -2.69
CA PRO A 37 -11.15 -4.01 -3.22
C PRO A 37 -12.15 -3.08 -3.92
N ILE A 38 -11.73 -1.85 -4.20
CA ILE A 38 -12.63 -0.80 -4.72
C ILE A 38 -13.15 -1.17 -6.10
N ASP A 39 -12.34 -1.86 -6.92
CA ASP A 39 -12.76 -2.31 -8.24
C ASP A 39 -14.00 -3.24 -8.20
N GLU A 40 -14.25 -3.93 -7.08
CA GLU A 40 -15.46 -4.75 -6.90
C GLU A 40 -16.69 -3.93 -6.48
N GLN A 41 -16.48 -2.74 -5.89
CA GLN A 41 -17.54 -1.83 -5.46
C GLN A 41 -18.09 -0.97 -6.61
N VAL A 42 -17.41 -0.96 -7.76
CA VAL A 42 -17.91 -0.34 -8.98
C VAL A 42 -19.08 -1.17 -9.52
N ILE A 43 -20.24 -0.52 -9.72
CA ILE A 43 -21.47 -1.15 -10.24
C ILE A 43 -21.78 -0.78 -11.70
N SER A 44 -21.31 0.39 -12.17
CA SER A 44 -21.35 0.76 -13.59
C SER A 44 -20.27 1.78 -13.95
N MET A 45 -19.89 1.82 -15.22
CA MET A 45 -18.91 2.77 -15.76
C MET A 45 -19.37 3.33 -17.10
N LYS A 46 -19.09 4.60 -17.38
CA LYS A 46 -19.11 5.18 -18.72
C LYS A 46 -17.69 5.38 -19.22
N LEU A 47 -17.36 4.71 -20.31
CA LEU A 47 -16.05 4.74 -20.95
C LEU A 47 -16.12 5.55 -22.23
N VAL A 48 -15.25 6.55 -22.37
CA VAL A 48 -15.02 7.25 -23.63
C VAL A 48 -13.92 6.50 -24.38
N THR A 49 -14.29 5.99 -25.55
CA THR A 49 -13.44 5.16 -26.40
C THR A 49 -13.31 5.79 -27.78
N PRO A 50 -12.13 5.76 -28.42
CA PRO A 50 -11.96 6.26 -29.77
C PRO A 50 -12.82 5.57 -30.82
N ALA A 51 -13.05 4.25 -30.69
CA ALA A 51 -13.79 3.48 -31.70
C ALA A 51 -15.30 3.53 -31.54
N LYS A 52 -15.81 3.48 -30.30
CA LYS A 52 -17.25 3.31 -30.03
C LYS A 52 -17.90 4.56 -29.42
N GLY A 53 -17.17 5.66 -29.28
CA GLY A 53 -17.64 6.85 -28.58
C GLY A 53 -17.80 6.58 -27.08
N THR A 54 -18.84 7.15 -26.46
CA THR A 54 -19.16 6.88 -25.06
C THR A 54 -20.02 5.64 -24.93
N ILE A 55 -19.50 4.62 -24.27
CA ILE A 55 -20.22 3.39 -23.95
C ILE A 55 -20.46 3.30 -22.44
N GLU A 56 -21.52 2.61 -22.07
CA GLU A 56 -21.83 2.31 -20.67
C GLU A 56 -21.76 0.80 -20.47
N VAL A 57 -21.07 0.39 -19.41
CA VAL A 57 -20.85 -1.00 -19.06
C VAL A 57 -21.25 -1.23 -17.60
N SER A 58 -21.89 -2.37 -17.34
CA SER A 58 -22.31 -2.82 -16.01
C SER A 58 -22.42 -4.35 -15.99
N LYS A 59 -22.80 -4.91 -14.85
CA LYS A 59 -23.09 -6.34 -14.75
C LYS A 59 -24.22 -6.80 -15.68
N GLU A 60 -25.16 -5.92 -15.99
CA GLU A 60 -26.30 -6.17 -16.87
C GLU A 60 -26.03 -5.77 -18.33
N LYS A 61 -25.01 -4.93 -18.57
CA LYS A 61 -24.70 -4.35 -19.88
C LYS A 61 -23.22 -4.56 -20.22
N ASP A 62 -22.96 -5.51 -21.12
CA ASP A 62 -21.61 -5.95 -21.49
C ASP A 62 -20.75 -6.37 -20.27
N PRO A 63 -21.16 -7.44 -19.56
CA PRO A 63 -20.50 -7.87 -18.33
C PRO A 63 -19.03 -8.26 -18.55
N GLU A 64 -18.70 -8.85 -19.69
CA GLU A 64 -17.31 -9.24 -20.00
C GLU A 64 -16.39 -8.02 -20.04
N LEU A 65 -16.79 -6.97 -20.78
CA LEU A 65 -16.04 -5.73 -20.82
C LEU A 65 -16.05 -5.01 -19.47
N PHE A 66 -17.18 -5.01 -18.75
CA PHE A 66 -17.28 -4.41 -17.42
C PHE A 66 -16.23 -4.98 -16.45
N TYR A 67 -16.19 -6.31 -16.28
CA TYR A 67 -15.24 -6.95 -15.36
C TYR A 67 -13.78 -6.76 -15.79
N LEU A 68 -13.52 -6.59 -17.08
CA LEU A 68 -12.20 -6.28 -17.61
C LEU A 68 -11.81 -4.80 -17.38
N ALA A 69 -12.75 -3.88 -17.56
CA ALA A 69 -12.54 -2.42 -17.49
C ALA A 69 -12.44 -1.86 -16.08
N ARG A 70 -13.09 -2.48 -15.07
CA ARG A 70 -12.99 -2.06 -13.67
C ARG A 70 -11.55 -1.94 -13.17
N CYS A 71 -10.65 -2.78 -13.68
CA CYS A 71 -9.21 -2.71 -13.42
C CYS A 71 -8.42 -2.66 -14.75
N GLY A 72 -8.90 -1.87 -15.72
CA GLY A 72 -8.39 -1.83 -17.10
C GLY A 72 -7.22 -0.87 -17.36
N LEU A 73 -6.59 -0.31 -16.31
CA LEU A 73 -5.41 0.58 -16.40
C LEU A 73 -5.58 1.81 -17.32
N GLY A 74 -6.83 2.22 -17.56
CA GLY A 74 -7.20 3.30 -18.47
C GLY A 74 -7.07 2.96 -19.97
N ALA A 75 -6.59 1.77 -20.34
CA ALA A 75 -6.32 1.43 -21.73
C ALA A 75 -7.56 0.97 -22.53
N LEU A 76 -8.66 0.66 -21.83
CA LEU A 76 -9.93 0.25 -22.44
C LEU A 76 -10.89 1.42 -22.67
N GLY A 77 -10.49 2.64 -22.31
CA GLY A 77 -11.30 3.83 -22.36
C GLY A 77 -10.98 4.79 -21.22
N VAL A 78 -11.20 6.08 -21.45
CA VAL A 78 -11.18 7.07 -20.38
C VAL A 78 -12.47 6.93 -19.60
N VAL A 79 -12.37 6.71 -18.28
CA VAL A 79 -13.55 6.65 -17.40
C VAL A 79 -14.11 8.07 -17.26
N ALA A 80 -15.25 8.34 -17.89
CA ALA A 80 -15.94 9.62 -17.81
C ALA A 80 -16.93 9.69 -16.64
N GLU A 81 -17.52 8.55 -16.26
CA GLU A 81 -18.40 8.43 -15.11
C GLU A 81 -18.22 7.04 -14.49
N VAL A 82 -18.25 6.97 -13.16
CA VAL A 82 -18.24 5.72 -12.42
C VAL A 82 -19.33 5.77 -11.36
N THR A 83 -20.11 4.69 -11.26
CA THR A 83 -21.06 4.51 -10.17
C THR A 83 -20.48 3.49 -9.20
N ILE A 84 -20.30 3.91 -7.95
CA ILE A 84 -19.73 3.11 -6.87
C ILE A 84 -20.82 2.83 -5.85
N GLN A 85 -20.91 1.59 -5.38
CA GLN A 85 -21.79 1.22 -4.28
C GLN A 85 -21.30 1.86 -2.98
N CYS A 86 -22.09 2.76 -2.42
CA CYS A 86 -21.83 3.31 -1.09
C CYS A 86 -22.42 2.43 0.01
N VAL A 87 -21.81 2.52 1.19
CA VAL A 87 -22.36 1.98 2.44
C VAL A 87 -22.88 3.11 3.32
N GLU A 88 -23.68 2.78 4.33
CA GLU A 88 -24.06 3.76 5.34
C GLU A 88 -22.83 4.31 6.05
N ARG A 89 -22.82 5.63 6.29
CA ARG A 89 -21.75 6.28 7.04
C ARG A 89 -21.73 5.71 8.47
N GLN A 90 -20.54 5.39 8.95
CA GLN A 90 -20.35 4.79 10.27
C GLN A 90 -19.16 5.44 10.98
N GLU A 91 -19.25 5.52 12.30
CA GLU A 91 -18.10 5.84 13.14
C GLU A 91 -17.28 4.57 13.35
N LEU A 92 -15.96 4.71 13.26
CA LEU A 92 -15.00 3.65 13.52
C LEU A 92 -14.21 3.96 14.80
N VAL A 93 -13.91 2.90 15.54
CA VAL A 93 -12.90 2.88 16.58
C VAL A 93 -11.65 2.22 15.99
N GLU A 94 -10.60 3.00 15.78
CA GLU A 94 -9.25 2.51 15.54
C GLU A 94 -8.61 2.14 16.89
N HIS A 95 -7.92 1.02 16.92
CA HIS A 95 -7.14 0.55 18.05
C HIS A 95 -5.75 0.15 17.55
N THR A 96 -4.75 0.86 18.06
CA THR A 96 -3.34 0.64 17.80
C THR A 96 -2.71 -0.04 18.99
N THR A 97 -2.07 -1.18 18.75
CA THR A 97 -1.34 -1.97 19.76
C THR A 97 0.00 -2.42 19.20
N VAL A 98 0.92 -2.82 20.07
CA VAL A 98 2.15 -3.49 19.68
C VAL A 98 2.09 -4.96 20.05
N SER A 99 2.56 -5.81 19.15
CA SER A 99 2.72 -7.25 19.36
C SER A 99 4.03 -7.72 18.73
N ASN A 100 4.21 -9.04 18.65
CA ASN A 100 5.33 -9.70 17.98
C ASN A 100 4.85 -10.76 16.99
N VAL A 101 5.74 -11.22 16.11
CA VAL A 101 5.39 -12.16 15.04
C VAL A 101 4.80 -13.47 15.60
N LYS A 102 5.32 -13.94 16.74
CA LYS A 102 4.85 -15.18 17.39
C LYS A 102 3.42 -15.06 17.91
N GLU A 103 3.09 -13.95 18.56
CA GLU A 103 1.74 -13.66 19.05
C GLU A 103 0.76 -13.42 17.91
N ILE A 104 1.19 -12.69 16.88
CA ILE A 104 0.38 -12.46 15.69
C ILE A 104 0.05 -13.79 15.03
N LYS A 105 1.02 -14.69 14.82
CA LYS A 105 0.75 -16.03 14.26
C LYS A 105 -0.30 -16.80 15.04
N LYS A 106 -0.26 -16.75 16.38
CA LYS A 106 -1.24 -17.41 17.24
C LYS A 106 -2.64 -16.80 17.10
N ASN A 107 -2.73 -15.48 16.95
CA ASN A 107 -3.98 -14.74 16.96
C ASN A 107 -4.48 -14.35 15.55
N HIS A 108 -3.73 -14.65 14.49
CA HIS A 108 -3.93 -14.06 13.16
C HIS A 108 -5.33 -14.32 12.62
N LYS A 109 -5.77 -15.58 12.66
CA LYS A 109 -7.13 -15.96 12.25
C LYS A 109 -8.21 -15.20 13.01
N LYS A 110 -8.02 -15.01 14.32
CA LYS A 110 -8.95 -14.26 15.18
C LYS A 110 -8.96 -12.79 14.79
N LEU A 111 -7.77 -12.19 14.61
CA LEU A 111 -7.65 -10.79 14.18
C LEU A 111 -8.37 -10.54 12.85
N LEU A 112 -8.15 -11.39 11.84
CA LEU A 112 -8.85 -11.27 10.54
C LEU A 112 -10.36 -11.50 10.64
N SER A 113 -10.82 -12.36 11.55
CA SER A 113 -12.23 -12.74 11.66
C SER A 113 -13.06 -11.74 12.45
N ASP A 114 -12.48 -11.23 13.55
CA ASP A 114 -13.16 -10.41 14.55
C ASP A 114 -13.17 -8.92 14.17
N ASN A 115 -12.22 -8.49 13.32
CA ASN A 115 -12.07 -7.09 12.98
C ASN A 115 -12.51 -6.80 11.54
N LYS A 116 -13.17 -5.66 11.36
CA LYS A 116 -13.57 -5.17 10.03
C LYS A 116 -12.34 -4.79 9.20
N HIS A 117 -11.37 -4.14 9.83
CA HIS A 117 -10.11 -3.70 9.24
C HIS A 117 -8.93 -4.19 10.09
N VAL A 118 -7.86 -4.66 9.45
CA VAL A 118 -6.62 -5.09 10.11
C VAL A 118 -5.42 -4.68 9.27
N LYS A 119 -4.45 -3.99 9.88
CA LYS A 119 -3.17 -3.64 9.27
C LYS A 119 -2.06 -4.04 10.23
N TYR A 120 -1.01 -4.67 9.71
CA TYR A 120 0.24 -4.86 10.44
C TYR A 120 1.32 -3.96 9.85
N LEU A 121 2.12 -3.36 10.72
CA LEU A 121 3.34 -2.63 10.36
C LEU A 121 4.51 -3.38 11.03
N HIS A 122 5.23 -4.18 10.25
CA HIS A 122 6.37 -4.95 10.77
C HIS A 122 7.61 -4.07 10.72
N ILE A 123 8.17 -3.73 11.89
CA ILE A 123 9.35 -2.86 11.97
C ILE A 123 10.61 -3.70 11.71
N PRO A 124 11.36 -3.45 10.62
CA PRO A 124 12.56 -4.24 10.29
C PRO A 124 13.60 -4.20 11.42
N TYR A 125 14.36 -5.29 11.58
CA TYR A 125 15.39 -5.44 12.62
C TYR A 125 14.89 -5.39 14.07
N THR A 126 13.58 -5.56 14.27
CA THR A 126 12.97 -5.70 15.59
C THR A 126 11.98 -6.87 15.58
N ASP A 127 11.59 -7.34 16.77
CA ASP A 127 10.44 -8.26 16.92
C ASP A 127 9.11 -7.51 16.98
N THR A 128 9.12 -6.19 16.83
CA THR A 128 7.96 -5.32 17.00
C THR A 128 7.08 -5.32 15.76
N VAL A 129 5.79 -5.55 15.97
CA VAL A 129 4.77 -5.38 14.95
C VAL A 129 3.67 -4.49 15.51
N VAL A 130 3.42 -3.36 14.86
CA VAL A 130 2.28 -2.51 15.19
C VAL A 130 1.04 -3.12 14.55
N VAL A 131 0.03 -3.39 15.37
CA VAL A 131 -1.24 -3.94 14.95
C VAL A 131 -2.30 -2.86 15.07
N VAL A 132 -2.84 -2.44 13.92
CA VAL A 132 -3.92 -1.48 13.84
C VAL A 132 -5.19 -2.22 13.43
N THR A 133 -6.23 -2.09 14.25
CA THR A 133 -7.55 -2.66 13.97
C THR A 133 -8.60 -1.57 13.98
N CYS A 134 -9.54 -1.59 13.04
CA CYS A 134 -10.64 -0.63 13.02
C CYS A 134 -11.98 -1.35 12.97
N ASN A 135 -12.92 -0.95 13.82
CA ASN A 135 -14.24 -1.56 13.95
C ASN A 135 -15.33 -0.51 14.11
N PRO A 136 -16.57 -0.77 13.64
CA PRO A 136 -17.70 0.12 13.93
C PRO A 136 -17.89 0.32 15.44
N VAL A 137 -18.17 1.56 15.85
CA VAL A 137 -18.53 1.86 17.25
C VAL A 137 -19.75 1.03 17.64
N SER A 138 -19.67 0.36 18.79
CA SER A 138 -20.80 -0.41 19.31
C SER A 138 -21.92 0.53 19.75
N LYS A 139 -23.12 0.38 19.14
CA LYS A 139 -24.33 1.12 19.56
C LYS A 139 -24.68 0.93 21.03
N TRP A 140 -24.31 -0.21 21.62
CA TRP A 140 -24.67 -0.58 23.00
C TRP A 140 -23.59 -0.24 24.04
N ARG A 141 -22.31 -0.30 23.64
CA ARG A 141 -21.18 -0.12 24.57
C ARG A 141 -20.53 1.26 24.46
N GLY A 142 -20.78 2.00 23.37
CA GLY A 142 -20.05 3.22 23.05
C GLY A 142 -18.56 2.92 22.75
N PRO A 143 -17.74 3.97 22.59
CA PRO A 143 -16.30 3.81 22.42
C PRO A 143 -15.65 3.32 23.72
N PRO A 144 -14.55 2.54 23.62
CA PRO A 144 -13.83 2.08 24.79
C PRO A 144 -13.26 3.26 25.58
N LYS A 145 -13.38 3.21 26.91
CA LYS A 145 -12.66 4.14 27.79
C LYS A 145 -11.21 3.65 27.89
N PHE A 146 -10.28 4.52 27.52
CA PHE A 146 -8.85 4.24 27.58
C PHE A 146 -8.11 5.43 28.18
N THR A 147 -7.18 5.15 29.08
CA THR A 147 -6.25 6.12 29.62
C THR A 147 -4.86 5.70 29.17
N PRO A 148 -4.16 6.49 28.35
CA PRO A 148 -2.81 6.18 27.93
C PRO A 148 -1.90 5.95 29.15
N LYS A 149 -1.08 4.91 29.08
CA LYS A 149 -0.10 4.62 30.13
C LYS A 149 1.04 5.65 30.16
N TYR A 150 1.34 6.23 29.00
CA TYR A 150 2.41 7.19 28.79
C TYR A 150 1.85 8.48 28.20
N SER A 151 2.50 9.60 28.48
CA SER A 151 2.22 10.87 27.80
C SER A 151 2.78 10.86 26.37
N SER A 152 2.32 11.80 25.54
CA SER A 152 2.88 12.02 24.20
C SER A 152 4.38 12.35 24.25
N ASP A 153 4.81 13.12 25.26
CA ASP A 153 6.22 13.49 25.46
C ASP A 153 7.06 12.27 25.83
N GLU A 154 6.54 11.38 26.68
CA GLU A 154 7.22 10.14 27.06
C GLU A 154 7.35 9.17 25.86
N ALA A 155 6.38 9.19 24.96
CA ALA A 155 6.38 8.37 23.75
C ALA A 155 7.45 8.82 22.75
N ILE A 156 7.56 10.13 22.50
CA ILE A 156 8.51 10.67 21.51
C ILE A 156 9.95 10.73 22.02
N GLN A 157 10.16 10.68 23.34
CA GLN A 157 11.45 10.88 24.00
C GLN A 157 12.61 10.08 23.40
N HIS A 158 12.42 8.81 23.05
CA HIS A 158 13.51 7.96 22.52
C HIS A 158 14.01 8.45 21.16
N VAL A 159 13.10 8.95 20.33
CA VAL A 159 13.42 9.50 19.01
C VAL A 159 14.08 10.86 19.17
N CYS A 160 13.61 11.68 20.11
CA CYS A 160 14.25 12.95 20.47
C CYS A 160 15.69 12.76 20.95
N ASP A 161 15.93 11.79 21.83
CA ASP A 161 17.26 11.51 22.38
C ASP A 161 18.20 11.02 21.27
N LEU A 162 17.74 10.07 20.43
CA LEU A 162 18.50 9.62 19.28
C LEU A 162 18.82 10.77 18.32
N TYR A 163 17.89 11.69 18.09
CA TYR A 163 18.11 12.86 17.24
C TYR A 163 19.18 13.80 17.83
N LYS A 164 19.12 14.10 19.13
CA LYS A 164 20.14 14.91 19.84
C LYS A 164 21.53 14.28 19.77
N GLU A 165 21.63 12.97 20.00
CA GLU A 165 22.89 12.22 19.89
C GLU A 165 23.43 12.24 18.45
N SER A 166 22.56 12.03 17.47
CA SER A 166 22.92 11.99 16.05
C SER A 166 23.39 13.36 15.57
N LEU A 167 22.75 14.45 16.00
CA LEU A 167 23.22 15.81 15.74
C LEU A 167 24.65 16.00 16.23
N GLN A 168 25.03 15.51 17.42
CA GLN A 168 26.41 15.66 17.90
C GLN A 168 27.43 14.89 17.05
N LYS A 169 27.04 13.70 16.54
CA LYS A 169 27.89 12.85 15.70
C LYS A 169 28.04 13.43 14.29
N TYR A 170 26.94 13.80 13.64
CA TYR A 170 26.92 14.24 12.24
C TYR A 170 27.25 15.74 12.08
N ARG A 171 26.95 16.62 13.06
CA ARG A 171 27.43 18.03 13.04
C ARG A 171 28.95 18.16 13.18
N LYS A 172 29.65 17.18 13.74
CA LYS A 172 31.13 17.17 13.75
C LYS A 172 31.71 16.85 12.37
N ILE A 173 30.91 16.31 11.46
CA ILE A 173 31.32 15.92 10.10
C ILE A 173 31.04 17.05 9.10
N THR A 174 30.02 17.89 9.35
CA THR A 174 29.65 19.03 8.50
C THR A 174 30.12 20.36 9.12
N THR A 175 30.96 21.12 8.39
CA THR A 175 31.50 22.44 8.82
C THR A 175 30.52 23.62 8.69
N GLU A 176 29.21 23.37 8.71
CA GLU A 176 28.20 24.43 8.50
C GLU A 176 27.57 24.86 9.82
N SER A 177 27.50 26.17 10.03
CA SER A 177 26.84 26.82 11.17
C SER A 177 25.33 26.56 11.14
N PRO A 178 24.65 26.46 12.30
CA PRO A 178 23.22 26.24 12.34
C PRO A 178 22.49 27.40 11.66
N ASP A 179 21.60 27.07 10.73
CA ASP A 179 20.61 28.02 10.23
C ASP A 179 19.70 28.36 11.43
N SER A 180 19.64 29.63 11.82
CA SER A 180 19.00 30.10 13.07
C SER A 180 17.47 29.95 13.09
N ASN A 181 16.90 29.25 12.11
CA ASN A 181 15.48 29.03 11.89
C ASN A 181 15.06 27.56 12.04
N GLU A 182 15.94 26.66 12.50
CA GLU A 182 15.51 25.29 12.82
C GLU A 182 14.57 25.31 14.04
N PRO A 183 13.36 24.71 13.94
CA PRO A 183 12.42 24.62 15.06
C PRO A 183 13.03 23.88 16.25
N ASP A 184 12.55 24.19 17.47
CA ASP A 184 12.98 23.47 18.67
C ASP A 184 12.66 21.98 18.50
N ILE A 185 13.59 21.11 18.91
CA ILE A 185 13.45 19.65 18.85
C ILE A 185 12.17 19.20 19.57
N ASN A 186 11.77 19.92 20.63
CA ASN A 186 10.59 19.61 21.41
C ASN A 186 9.26 19.97 20.69
N GLU A 187 9.32 20.75 19.60
CA GLU A 187 8.14 21.11 18.79
C GLU A 187 7.92 20.15 17.60
N LEU A 188 8.91 19.30 17.31
CA LEU A 188 8.85 18.36 16.20
C LEU A 188 7.97 17.15 16.53
N SER A 189 7.10 16.79 15.59
CA SER A 189 6.35 15.53 15.66
C SER A 189 7.25 14.31 15.47
N PHE A 190 6.76 13.13 15.84
CA PHE A 190 7.47 11.87 15.64
C PHE A 190 7.89 11.68 14.16
N THR A 191 6.98 11.97 13.24
CA THR A 191 7.23 11.82 11.80
C THR A 191 8.35 12.75 11.33
N GLU A 192 8.34 14.01 11.76
CA GLU A 192 9.38 14.98 11.41
C GLU A 192 10.74 14.62 11.99
N LEU A 193 10.80 14.13 13.24
CA LEU A 193 12.04 13.65 13.84
C LEU A 193 12.58 12.43 13.11
N ARG A 194 11.72 11.47 12.75
CA ARG A 194 12.11 10.29 11.98
C ARG A 194 12.65 10.67 10.61
N ASP A 195 11.98 11.57 9.90
CA ASP A 195 12.41 12.04 8.58
C ASP A 195 13.77 12.76 8.68
N LYS A 196 13.96 13.61 9.69
CA LYS A 196 15.25 14.27 9.95
C LYS A 196 16.36 13.29 10.35
N LEU A 197 16.07 12.28 11.16
CA LEU A 197 17.02 11.22 11.50
C LEU A 197 17.47 10.46 10.26
N LEU A 198 16.52 10.04 9.42
CA LEU A 198 16.80 9.30 8.19
C LEU A 198 17.58 10.15 7.17
N ALA A 199 17.32 11.45 7.09
CA ALA A 199 18.05 12.35 6.19
C ALA A 199 19.57 12.39 6.45
N MET A 200 20.00 12.14 7.70
CA MET A 200 21.43 12.23 8.05
C MET A 200 22.28 11.15 7.38
N ASP A 201 21.80 9.91 7.33
CA ASP A 201 22.56 8.76 6.82
C ASP A 201 21.61 7.59 6.44
N PRO A 202 20.77 7.76 5.40
CA PRO A 202 19.62 6.90 5.10
C PRO A 202 19.98 5.48 4.68
N LEU A 203 21.23 5.24 4.27
CA LEU A 203 21.71 3.95 3.79
C LEU A 203 22.65 3.24 4.78
N ASN A 204 22.94 3.87 5.92
CA ASN A 204 23.70 3.23 6.97
C ASN A 204 22.80 2.28 7.76
N LYS A 205 22.90 0.99 7.46
CA LYS A 205 22.11 -0.07 8.09
C LYS A 205 22.12 0.00 9.62
N ASP A 206 23.28 0.10 10.26
CA ASP A 206 23.38 0.10 11.72
C ASP A 206 22.71 1.32 12.34
N TYR A 207 22.72 2.45 11.63
CA TYR A 207 22.01 3.64 12.03
C TYR A 207 20.49 3.50 11.82
N VAL A 208 20.06 2.97 10.67
CA VAL A 208 18.65 2.63 10.40
C VAL A 208 18.09 1.67 11.46
N ILE A 209 18.87 0.68 11.90
CA ILE A 209 18.49 -0.22 12.99
C ILE A 209 18.17 0.55 14.27
N LYS A 210 18.99 1.55 14.64
CA LYS A 210 18.75 2.39 15.83
C LYS A 210 17.48 3.22 15.68
N ILE A 211 17.22 3.76 14.50
CA ILE A 211 16.00 4.52 14.21
C ILE A 211 14.78 3.60 14.34
N ASN A 212 14.82 2.39 13.76
CA ASN A 212 13.74 1.41 13.87
C ASN A 212 13.49 0.96 15.31
N GLN A 213 14.54 0.83 16.13
CA GLN A 213 14.42 0.55 17.56
C GLN A 213 13.73 1.70 18.31
N ALA A 214 14.09 2.95 18.01
CA ALA A 214 13.44 4.12 18.59
C ALA A 214 11.97 4.25 18.14
N GLU A 215 11.66 3.95 16.87
CA GLU A 215 10.28 3.87 16.36
C GLU A 215 9.49 2.76 17.07
N ALA A 216 10.10 1.59 17.31
CA ALA A 216 9.44 0.53 18.07
C ALA A 216 9.09 0.95 19.51
N GLU A 217 9.97 1.68 20.20
CA GLU A 217 9.67 2.22 21.54
C GLU A 217 8.57 3.29 21.50
N PHE A 218 8.57 4.15 20.47
CA PHE A 218 7.50 5.12 20.26
C PHE A 218 6.14 4.42 20.17
N TRP A 219 6.01 3.42 19.29
CA TRP A 219 4.75 2.71 19.10
C TRP A 219 4.28 1.96 20.36
N ARG A 220 5.19 1.39 21.17
CA ARG A 220 4.83 0.76 22.44
C ARG A 220 4.24 1.73 23.45
N LYS A 221 4.64 3.00 23.38
CA LYS A 221 4.15 4.05 24.27
C LYS A 221 2.94 4.81 23.70
N SER A 222 2.70 4.68 22.39
CA SER A 222 1.59 5.31 21.67
C SER A 222 0.39 4.39 21.44
N GLU A 223 0.32 3.22 22.09
CA GLU A 223 -0.88 2.37 22.04
C GLU A 223 -2.12 3.11 22.51
N GLY A 224 -3.25 2.84 21.88
CA GLY A 224 -4.50 3.48 22.25
C GLY A 224 -5.58 3.43 21.20
N TYR A 225 -6.60 4.25 21.41
CA TYR A 225 -7.81 4.27 20.61
C TYR A 225 -8.05 5.64 19.99
N ARG A 226 -8.59 5.64 18.78
CA ARG A 226 -9.08 6.84 18.10
C ARG A 226 -10.48 6.57 17.59
N VAL A 227 -11.38 7.54 17.74
CA VAL A 227 -12.77 7.44 17.29
C VAL A 227 -13.03 8.58 16.34
N GLY A 228 -13.64 8.27 15.20
CA GLY A 228 -13.98 9.25 14.19
C GLY A 228 -14.84 8.63 13.11
N TRP A 229 -15.23 9.44 12.13
CA TRP A 229 -15.97 8.92 10.99
C TRP A 229 -15.08 8.03 10.11
N SER A 230 -15.70 7.10 9.37
CA SER A 230 -14.94 6.15 8.56
C SER A 230 -13.99 6.79 7.56
N ASP A 231 -14.38 7.94 6.98
CA ASP A 231 -13.56 8.76 6.08
C ASP A 231 -12.36 9.40 6.79
N GLU A 232 -12.53 9.81 8.04
CA GLU A 232 -11.45 10.41 8.86
C GLU A 232 -10.47 9.37 9.41
N ILE A 233 -10.98 8.19 9.80
CA ILE A 233 -10.16 7.13 10.41
C ILE A 233 -9.36 6.36 9.37
N LEU A 234 -9.93 6.12 8.18
CA LEU A 234 -9.28 5.34 7.13
C LEU A 234 -8.40 6.20 6.20
N GLY A 235 -8.63 7.52 6.19
CA GLY A 235 -7.78 8.48 5.51
C GLY A 235 -6.44 8.64 6.22
N PHE A 236 -5.37 8.82 5.44
CA PHE A 236 -4.06 9.15 5.97
C PHE A 236 -3.30 10.05 4.99
N ASP A 237 -2.59 11.03 5.53
CA ASP A 237 -1.63 11.76 4.74
C ASP A 237 -0.40 10.88 4.53
N CYS A 238 -0.05 10.63 3.27
CA CYS A 238 1.31 10.18 2.98
C CYS A 238 2.24 11.32 3.39
N GLY A 239 3.19 11.04 4.28
CA GLY A 239 4.23 12.00 4.65
C GLY A 239 5.15 12.35 3.47
N GLY A 240 6.46 12.39 3.72
CA GLY A 240 7.45 12.66 2.69
C GLY A 240 7.38 11.74 1.45
N GLN A 241 8.15 12.11 0.43
CA GLN A 241 8.28 11.27 -0.77
C GLN A 241 8.92 9.92 -0.42
N GLN A 242 8.44 8.85 -1.05
CA GLN A 242 8.87 7.49 -0.76
C GLN A 242 8.76 6.61 -2.00
N TRP A 243 9.71 5.68 -2.13
CA TRP A 243 9.58 4.53 -3.00
C TRP A 243 8.76 3.45 -2.29
N VAL A 244 7.83 2.86 -3.02
CA VAL A 244 6.95 1.82 -2.50
C VAL A 244 6.78 0.77 -3.57
N SER A 245 7.03 -0.50 -3.22
CA SER A 245 6.53 -1.64 -3.97
C SER A 245 5.51 -2.35 -3.11
N GLU A 246 4.43 -2.80 -3.73
CA GLU A 246 3.37 -3.54 -3.04
C GLU A 246 3.00 -4.76 -3.87
N THR A 247 2.88 -5.90 -3.19
CA THR A 247 2.60 -7.20 -3.80
C THR A 247 1.35 -7.79 -3.20
N CYS A 248 0.58 -8.50 -4.03
CA CYS A 248 -0.68 -9.14 -3.68
C CYS A 248 -0.59 -10.64 -3.94
N PHE A 249 -1.04 -11.45 -2.98
CA PHE A 249 -1.12 -12.91 -3.15
C PHE A 249 -2.22 -13.56 -2.30
N PRO A 250 -2.66 -14.78 -2.66
CA PRO A 250 -3.72 -15.48 -1.95
C PRO A 250 -3.30 -15.88 -0.53
N ALA A 251 -4.16 -15.60 0.45
CA ALA A 251 -3.98 -15.93 1.86
C ALA A 251 -4.96 -17.01 2.37
N GLY A 252 -5.56 -17.77 1.44
CA GLY A 252 -6.56 -18.81 1.75
C GLY A 252 -7.94 -18.21 1.96
N THR A 253 -8.66 -18.67 2.98
CA THR A 253 -9.98 -18.12 3.35
C THR A 253 -10.01 -17.75 4.83
N LEU A 254 -10.99 -16.97 5.29
CA LEU A 254 -11.15 -16.68 6.72
C LEU A 254 -11.38 -17.93 7.57
N ALA A 255 -12.10 -18.92 7.02
CA ALA A 255 -12.34 -20.20 7.69
C ALA A 255 -11.05 -21.01 7.84
N LYS A 256 -10.17 -20.97 6.83
CA LYS A 256 -8.90 -21.68 6.81
C LYS A 256 -7.80 -20.79 6.19
N PRO A 257 -7.22 -19.84 6.96
CA PRO A 257 -6.12 -19.02 6.48
C PRO A 257 -4.94 -19.91 6.13
N SER A 258 -4.27 -19.62 5.02
CA SER A 258 -3.14 -20.43 4.55
C SER A 258 -1.87 -20.21 5.37
N MET A 259 -1.80 -19.13 6.15
CA MET A 259 -0.63 -18.63 6.89
C MET A 259 0.55 -18.19 6.00
N LYS A 260 0.42 -18.31 4.67
CA LYS A 260 1.43 -17.88 3.70
C LYS A 260 1.74 -16.39 3.79
N ASP A 261 0.76 -15.60 4.22
CA ASP A 261 0.89 -14.17 4.44
C ASP A 261 1.89 -13.83 5.55
N LEU A 262 1.89 -14.58 6.66
CA LEU A 262 2.89 -14.41 7.72
C LEU A 262 4.21 -15.11 7.42
N GLU A 263 4.19 -16.26 6.74
CA GLU A 263 5.41 -16.93 6.26
C GLU A 263 6.20 -16.03 5.29
N PHE A 264 5.51 -15.31 4.39
CA PHE A 264 6.13 -14.35 3.49
C PHE A 264 6.87 -13.25 4.25
N ILE A 265 6.27 -12.72 5.32
CA ILE A 265 6.91 -11.67 6.14
C ILE A 265 8.15 -12.19 6.84
N GLU A 266 8.13 -13.42 7.36
CA GLU A 266 9.31 -14.02 7.98
C GLU A 266 10.43 -14.21 6.97
N ASP A 267 10.13 -14.77 5.80
CA ASP A 267 11.11 -14.94 4.73
C ASP A 267 11.65 -13.57 4.26
N LEU A 268 10.80 -12.54 4.20
CA LEU A 268 11.19 -11.18 3.86
C LEU A 268 12.11 -10.55 4.92
N LYS A 269 11.79 -10.71 6.22
CA LYS A 269 12.66 -10.23 7.31
C LYS A 269 14.01 -10.94 7.30
N GLN A 270 14.03 -12.25 7.08
CA GLN A 270 15.28 -13.01 6.91
C GLN A 270 16.08 -12.54 5.69
N LEU A 271 15.40 -12.22 4.58
CA LEU A 271 16.04 -11.69 3.38
C LEU A 271 16.69 -10.33 3.66
N ILE A 272 15.99 -9.41 4.34
CA ILE A 272 16.50 -8.10 4.76
C ILE A 272 17.77 -8.26 5.59
N GLU A 273 17.72 -9.10 6.63
CA GLU A 273 18.88 -9.33 7.51
C GLU A 273 20.05 -9.98 6.78
N LYS A 274 19.78 -10.99 5.95
CA LYS A 274 20.82 -11.73 5.22
C LYS A 274 21.48 -10.91 4.11
N GLN A 275 20.79 -9.91 3.57
CA GLN A 275 21.30 -9.06 2.50
C GLN A 275 21.71 -7.68 3.01
N ASP A 276 21.74 -7.47 4.33
CA ASP A 276 22.17 -6.23 4.97
C ASP A 276 21.40 -4.97 4.49
N ILE A 277 20.12 -5.13 4.13
CA ILE A 277 19.33 -4.06 3.51
C ILE A 277 18.99 -2.98 4.54
N PRO A 278 19.35 -1.70 4.33
CA PRO A 278 18.96 -0.61 5.22
C PRO A 278 17.48 -0.28 5.02
N ALA A 279 16.57 -1.07 5.60
CA ALA A 279 15.12 -0.92 5.47
C ALA A 279 14.53 -0.02 6.59
N PRO A 280 14.28 1.28 6.32
CA PRO A 280 13.91 2.25 7.37
C PRO A 280 12.42 2.32 7.65
N ALA A 281 11.60 1.80 6.75
CA ALA A 281 10.16 1.90 6.85
C ALA A 281 9.56 0.57 7.34
N PRO A 282 8.50 0.62 8.17
CA PRO A 282 7.73 -0.57 8.47
C PRO A 282 7.22 -1.24 7.18
N ILE A 283 7.32 -2.57 7.13
CA ILE A 283 6.69 -3.36 6.06
C ILE A 283 5.20 -3.36 6.35
N GLU A 284 4.42 -2.79 5.43
CA GLU A 284 2.97 -2.73 5.58
C GLU A 284 2.34 -4.04 5.12
N GLN A 285 1.42 -4.57 5.91
CA GLN A 285 0.63 -5.73 5.53
C GLN A 285 -0.86 -5.49 5.76
N ARG A 286 -1.65 -5.74 4.72
CA ARG A 286 -3.11 -5.57 4.69
C ARG A 286 -3.78 -6.78 4.05
N TRP A 287 -5.11 -6.86 4.16
CA TRP A 287 -5.90 -7.92 3.54
C TRP A 287 -7.14 -7.36 2.85
N THR A 288 -7.61 -8.06 1.82
CA THR A 288 -8.92 -7.84 1.21
C THR A 288 -9.61 -9.16 0.91
N ALA A 289 -10.93 -9.12 0.70
CA ALA A 289 -11.61 -10.18 -0.02
C ALA A 289 -11.22 -10.19 -1.50
N ARG A 290 -11.61 -11.24 -2.23
CA ARG A 290 -11.37 -11.37 -3.67
C ARG A 290 -12.13 -10.35 -4.52
N SER A 291 -11.60 -10.11 -5.71
CA SER A 291 -12.24 -9.34 -6.79
C SER A 291 -12.74 -10.27 -7.91
N LYS A 292 -13.81 -9.87 -8.60
CA LYS A 292 -14.25 -10.46 -9.88
C LYS A 292 -13.64 -9.77 -11.10
N SER A 293 -12.96 -8.64 -10.92
CA SER A 293 -12.30 -7.94 -12.02
C SER A 293 -11.11 -8.75 -12.50
N SER A 294 -11.11 -9.16 -13.75
CA SER A 294 -10.16 -10.15 -14.27
C SER A 294 -8.70 -9.67 -14.26
N MET A 295 -8.49 -8.35 -14.26
CA MET A 295 -7.18 -7.72 -14.16
C MET A 295 -6.77 -7.37 -12.73
N SER A 296 -7.63 -7.55 -11.72
CA SER A 296 -7.27 -7.24 -10.33
C SER A 296 -6.22 -8.23 -9.81
N PRO A 297 -5.14 -7.79 -9.12
CA PRO A 297 -4.21 -8.70 -8.46
C PRO A 297 -4.91 -9.65 -7.47
N ALA A 298 -5.98 -9.18 -6.83
CA ALA A 298 -6.84 -9.94 -5.92
C ALA A 298 -7.97 -10.71 -6.64
N SER A 299 -7.84 -10.97 -7.95
CA SER A 299 -8.85 -11.73 -8.70
C SER A 299 -8.83 -13.22 -8.35
N SER A 300 -10.00 -13.81 -8.09
CA SER A 300 -10.14 -15.25 -7.91
C SER A 300 -11.53 -15.73 -8.29
N SER A 301 -11.63 -17.01 -8.65
CA SER A 301 -12.89 -17.74 -8.78
C SER A 301 -13.41 -18.28 -7.44
N GLY A 302 -12.56 -18.36 -6.41
CA GLY A 302 -12.97 -18.75 -5.06
C GLY A 302 -13.74 -17.62 -4.37
N GLU A 303 -15.02 -17.84 -4.07
CA GLU A 303 -15.90 -16.82 -3.46
C GLU A 303 -15.42 -16.30 -2.11
N ASP A 304 -14.84 -17.16 -1.28
CA ASP A 304 -14.37 -16.84 0.07
C ASP A 304 -12.87 -16.57 0.15
N ASP A 305 -12.20 -16.47 -1.00
CA ASP A 305 -10.76 -16.23 -1.05
C ASP A 305 -10.44 -14.84 -0.50
N ILE A 306 -9.39 -14.79 0.30
CA ILE A 306 -8.79 -13.57 0.81
C ILE A 306 -7.39 -13.41 0.24
N PHE A 307 -6.98 -12.16 0.09
CA PHE A 307 -5.68 -11.76 -0.41
C PHE A 307 -4.96 -10.92 0.63
N THR A 308 -3.65 -11.11 0.74
CA THR A 308 -2.78 -10.21 1.50
C THR A 308 -2.05 -9.27 0.55
N TRP A 309 -1.82 -8.05 1.02
CA TRP A 309 -1.07 -7.01 0.35
C TRP A 309 0.13 -6.67 1.21
N VAL A 310 1.34 -6.85 0.69
CA VAL A 310 2.59 -6.59 1.41
C VAL A 310 3.35 -5.49 0.70
N GLY A 311 3.55 -4.36 1.39
CA GLY A 311 4.24 -3.17 0.93
C GLY A 311 5.62 -3.01 1.56
N ILE A 312 6.66 -2.95 0.72
CA ILE A 312 8.00 -2.52 1.12
C ILE A 312 8.20 -1.05 0.74
N ILE A 313 8.84 -0.30 1.64
CA ILE A 313 8.95 1.15 1.53
C ILE A 313 10.40 1.58 1.78
N MET A 314 10.88 2.53 0.99
CA MET A 314 12.10 3.29 1.28
C MET A 314 11.80 4.78 1.20
N TYR A 315 12.04 5.49 2.30
CA TYR A 315 11.83 6.94 2.36
C TYR A 315 12.85 7.68 1.49
N LEU A 316 12.43 8.82 0.93
CA LEU A 316 13.30 9.78 0.25
C LEU A 316 13.37 11.06 1.10
N PRO A 317 14.06 11.04 2.25
CA PRO A 317 13.99 12.09 3.28
C PRO A 317 14.76 13.37 2.92
N THR A 318 15.39 13.39 1.74
CA THR A 318 16.34 14.42 1.31
C THR A 318 15.96 14.99 -0.05
N MET A 319 16.40 16.22 -0.31
CA MET A 319 16.31 16.87 -1.62
C MET A 319 17.63 16.76 -2.41
N ASP A 320 18.70 16.24 -1.80
CA ASP A 320 19.98 16.04 -2.48
C ASP A 320 19.86 14.98 -3.59
N ALA A 321 20.18 15.36 -4.82
CA ALA A 321 19.97 14.52 -5.99
C ALA A 321 20.83 13.23 -5.97
N ARG A 322 22.04 13.31 -5.40
CA ARG A 322 22.95 12.15 -5.34
C ARG A 322 22.46 11.13 -4.33
N GLN A 323 22.17 11.55 -3.10
CA GLN A 323 21.66 10.68 -2.04
C GLN A 323 20.32 10.06 -2.45
N ARG A 324 19.42 10.82 -3.10
CA ARG A 324 18.17 10.26 -3.65
C ARG A 324 18.41 9.21 -4.72
N LYS A 325 19.42 9.38 -5.57
CA LYS A 325 19.79 8.38 -6.58
C LYS A 325 20.28 7.10 -5.90
N GLU A 326 21.17 7.21 -4.91
CA GLU A 326 21.69 6.08 -4.14
C GLU A 326 20.56 5.32 -3.42
N ILE A 327 19.61 6.03 -2.78
CA ILE A 327 18.41 5.42 -2.17
C ILE A 327 17.54 4.72 -3.20
N THR A 328 17.38 5.31 -4.39
CA THR A 328 16.59 4.72 -5.47
C THR A 328 17.23 3.42 -5.96
N GLU A 329 18.55 3.40 -6.12
CA GLU A 329 19.30 2.20 -6.50
C GLU A 329 19.17 1.10 -5.44
N GLU A 330 19.27 1.43 -4.16
CA GLU A 330 19.08 0.49 -3.04
C GLU A 330 17.63 -0.05 -2.99
N PHE A 331 16.62 0.80 -3.21
CA PHE A 331 15.24 0.36 -3.29
C PHE A 331 15.02 -0.66 -4.41
N PHE A 332 15.59 -0.43 -5.59
CA PHE A 332 15.48 -1.38 -6.70
C PHE A 332 16.27 -2.67 -6.46
N HIS A 333 17.39 -2.60 -5.75
CA HIS A 333 18.10 -3.78 -5.28
C HIS A 333 17.22 -4.62 -4.34
N TYR A 334 16.66 -4.00 -3.30
CA TYR A 334 15.72 -4.64 -2.38
C TYR A 334 14.50 -5.23 -3.10
N TRP A 335 13.87 -4.46 -3.98
CA TRP A 335 12.75 -4.91 -4.81
C TRP A 335 13.11 -6.16 -5.64
N HIS A 336 14.24 -6.14 -6.35
CA HIS A 336 14.67 -7.27 -7.18
C HIS A 336 14.95 -8.53 -6.35
N LEU A 337 15.50 -8.38 -5.14
CA LEU A 337 15.67 -9.48 -4.20
C LEU A 337 14.32 -10.08 -3.79
N THR A 338 13.31 -9.26 -3.46
CA THR A 338 11.98 -9.79 -3.13
C THR A 338 11.34 -10.52 -4.31
N GLN A 339 11.47 -9.96 -5.52
CA GLN A 339 10.92 -10.55 -6.74
C GLN A 339 11.54 -11.91 -7.04
N SER A 340 12.87 -11.97 -7.10
CA SER A 340 13.61 -13.17 -7.47
C SER A 340 13.56 -14.29 -6.42
N ARG A 341 13.39 -13.95 -5.14
CA ARG A 341 13.45 -14.92 -4.04
C ARG A 341 12.07 -15.36 -3.51
N LEU A 342 11.08 -14.48 -3.53
CA LEU A 342 9.82 -14.72 -2.82
C LEU A 342 8.62 -14.85 -3.76
N TRP A 343 8.49 -14.01 -4.80
CA TRP A 343 7.19 -13.84 -5.44
C TRP A 343 6.65 -15.08 -6.13
N ASP A 344 7.48 -15.90 -6.78
CA ASP A 344 7.02 -17.14 -7.40
C ASP A 344 6.53 -18.17 -6.38
N ARG A 345 7.25 -18.32 -5.26
CA ARG A 345 6.88 -19.26 -4.19
C ARG A 345 5.49 -18.96 -3.61
N TYR A 346 5.16 -17.67 -3.50
CA TYR A 346 3.91 -17.20 -2.92
C TYR A 346 2.83 -16.87 -3.96
N SER A 347 3.15 -16.98 -5.26
CA SER A 347 2.28 -16.49 -6.35
C SER A 347 1.88 -15.02 -6.17
N ALA A 348 2.87 -14.19 -5.82
CA ALA A 348 2.72 -12.76 -5.59
C ALA A 348 2.86 -11.96 -6.87
N TYR A 349 1.97 -10.98 -7.03
CA TYR A 349 1.92 -10.09 -8.17
C TYR A 349 1.90 -8.65 -7.70
N GLU A 350 2.66 -7.80 -8.37
CA GLU A 350 2.72 -6.39 -8.02
C GLU A 350 1.37 -5.70 -8.20
N HIS A 351 1.11 -4.75 -7.31
CA HIS A 351 0.06 -3.77 -7.49
C HIS A 351 0.35 -2.94 -8.75
N TRP A 352 -0.66 -2.72 -9.61
CA TRP A 352 -0.46 -2.05 -10.90
C TRP A 352 0.11 -0.64 -10.81
N ALA A 353 -0.28 0.13 -9.80
CA ALA A 353 0.29 1.44 -9.54
C ALA A 353 1.80 1.43 -9.20
N LYS A 354 2.36 0.26 -8.85
CA LYS A 354 3.76 0.09 -8.38
C LYS A 354 4.63 -0.72 -9.34
N ILE A 355 4.03 -1.34 -10.36
CA ILE A 355 4.77 -2.14 -11.32
C ILE A 355 5.81 -1.29 -12.04
N GLU A 356 7.04 -1.77 -12.12
CA GLU A 356 8.10 -1.09 -12.87
C GLU A 356 8.45 -1.87 -14.12
N VAL A 357 8.83 -1.15 -15.18
CA VAL A 357 9.15 -1.78 -16.47
C VAL A 357 10.67 -1.92 -16.59
N PRO A 358 11.19 -3.15 -16.65
CA PRO A 358 12.61 -3.39 -16.82
C PRO A 358 13.17 -2.69 -18.07
N LYS A 359 14.42 -2.23 -17.96
CA LYS A 359 15.17 -1.72 -19.11
C LYS A 359 15.76 -2.86 -19.94
N ASP A 360 16.14 -3.94 -19.26
CA ASP A 360 16.66 -5.14 -19.89
C ASP A 360 15.55 -5.88 -20.67
N LYS A 361 15.91 -6.43 -21.83
CA LYS A 361 14.95 -7.06 -22.74
C LYS A 361 14.52 -8.44 -22.25
N GLU A 362 15.42 -9.19 -21.63
CA GLU A 362 15.13 -10.53 -21.11
C GLU A 362 14.24 -10.42 -19.87
N GLU A 363 14.55 -9.47 -18.97
CA GLU A 363 13.71 -9.15 -17.81
C GLU A 363 12.32 -8.66 -18.24
N LEU A 364 12.23 -7.84 -19.29
CA LEU A 364 10.94 -7.42 -19.84
C LEU A 364 10.13 -8.61 -20.39
N ALA A 365 10.76 -9.51 -21.13
CA ALA A 365 10.10 -10.71 -21.65
C ALA A 365 9.63 -11.63 -20.50
N ALA A 366 10.44 -11.78 -19.45
CA ALA A 366 10.07 -12.52 -18.25
C ALA A 366 8.87 -11.87 -17.52
N LEU A 367 8.84 -10.54 -17.41
CA LEU A 367 7.70 -9.81 -16.86
C LEU A 367 6.43 -10.01 -17.69
N GLN A 368 6.52 -9.87 -19.02
CA GLN A 368 5.38 -10.10 -19.93
C GLN A 368 4.83 -11.53 -19.80
N ALA A 369 5.70 -12.53 -19.76
CA ALA A 369 5.31 -13.93 -19.55
C ALA A 369 4.65 -14.13 -18.18
N ARG A 370 5.20 -13.53 -17.12
CA ARG A 370 4.62 -13.55 -15.76
C ARG A 370 3.21 -12.95 -15.73
N LEU A 371 3.01 -11.80 -16.35
CA LEU A 371 1.69 -11.14 -16.40
C LEU A 371 0.69 -11.97 -17.20
N ARG A 372 1.07 -12.48 -18.36
CA ARG A 372 0.23 -13.33 -19.22
C ARG A 372 -0.16 -14.65 -18.54
N LYS A 373 0.69 -15.19 -17.65
CA LYS A 373 0.38 -16.38 -16.84
C LYS A 373 -0.75 -16.14 -15.85
N ARG A 374 -0.89 -14.91 -15.33
CA ARG A 374 -1.86 -14.58 -14.26
C ARG A 374 -3.12 -13.91 -14.76
N PHE A 375 -2.97 -12.96 -15.67
CA PHE A 375 -4.04 -12.08 -16.13
C PHE A 375 -4.46 -12.46 -17.55
N PRO A 376 -5.72 -12.19 -17.95
CA PRO A 376 -6.22 -12.51 -19.29
C PRO A 376 -5.71 -11.50 -20.33
N VAL A 377 -4.39 -11.44 -20.52
CA VAL A 377 -3.69 -10.45 -21.36
C VAL A 377 -4.19 -10.48 -22.80
N ASP A 378 -4.52 -11.65 -23.34
CA ASP A 378 -5.05 -11.75 -24.71
C ASP A 378 -6.43 -11.12 -24.86
N ALA A 379 -7.34 -11.38 -23.92
CA ALA A 379 -8.67 -10.78 -23.91
C ALA A 379 -8.56 -9.26 -23.70
N TYR A 380 -7.67 -8.84 -22.79
CA TYR A 380 -7.35 -7.44 -22.55
C TYR A 380 -6.82 -6.73 -23.82
N ASN A 381 -5.84 -7.31 -24.51
CA ASN A 381 -5.30 -6.74 -25.74
C ASN A 381 -6.29 -6.76 -26.90
N LYS A 382 -7.16 -7.78 -26.99
CA LYS A 382 -8.27 -7.80 -27.94
C LYS A 382 -9.22 -6.63 -27.68
N ALA A 383 -9.66 -6.43 -26.43
CA ALA A 383 -10.53 -5.31 -26.07
C ALA A 383 -9.87 -3.96 -26.33
N ARG A 384 -8.57 -3.80 -26.04
CA ARG A 384 -7.80 -2.59 -26.37
C ARG A 384 -7.86 -2.26 -27.85
N ARG A 385 -7.62 -3.24 -28.74
CA ARG A 385 -7.69 -3.02 -30.19
C ARG A 385 -9.09 -2.66 -30.67
N GLU A 386 -10.12 -3.26 -30.09
CA GLU A 386 -11.52 -3.00 -30.48
C GLU A 386 -12.02 -1.62 -30.03
N LEU A 387 -11.54 -1.12 -28.88
CA LEU A 387 -12.00 0.14 -28.29
C LEU A 387 -11.12 1.32 -28.70
N ASP A 388 -9.84 1.08 -28.97
CA ASP A 388 -8.84 2.09 -29.36
C ASP A 388 -7.87 1.54 -30.43
N PRO A 389 -8.33 1.37 -31.68
CA PRO A 389 -7.52 0.80 -32.77
C PRO A 389 -6.31 1.66 -33.13
N ASN A 390 -6.36 2.97 -32.84
CA ASN A 390 -5.28 3.91 -33.11
C ASN A 390 -4.35 4.12 -31.91
N LYS A 391 -4.56 3.40 -30.80
CA LYS A 391 -3.75 3.48 -29.57
C LYS A 391 -3.66 4.90 -28.98
N ILE A 392 -4.69 5.71 -29.11
CA ILE A 392 -4.76 7.10 -28.61
C ILE A 392 -4.64 7.13 -27.08
N LEU A 393 -5.20 6.14 -26.39
CA LEU A 393 -5.21 6.01 -24.94
C LEU A 393 -4.06 5.15 -24.40
N SER A 394 -3.04 4.88 -25.22
CA SER A 394 -1.89 4.07 -24.83
C SER A 394 -0.68 4.91 -24.42
N ASN A 395 0.20 4.31 -23.63
CA ASN A 395 1.49 4.88 -23.27
C ASN A 395 2.59 3.81 -23.33
N ASN A 396 3.86 4.24 -23.25
CA ASN A 396 5.01 3.34 -23.34
C ASN A 396 4.97 2.21 -22.29
N LYS A 397 4.48 2.50 -21.07
CA LYS A 397 4.36 1.50 -20.01
C LYS A 397 3.35 0.41 -20.40
N LEU A 398 2.16 0.79 -20.86
CA LEU A 398 1.12 -0.15 -21.31
C LEU A 398 1.56 -0.98 -22.52
N GLU A 399 2.21 -0.38 -23.51
CA GLU A 399 2.72 -1.12 -24.68
C GLU A 399 3.80 -2.14 -24.29
N LYS A 400 4.65 -1.82 -23.32
CA LYS A 400 5.67 -2.75 -22.82
C LYS A 400 5.08 -3.87 -21.97
N LEU A 401 4.11 -3.57 -21.11
CA LEU A 401 3.47 -4.59 -20.25
C LEU A 401 2.56 -5.51 -21.07
N PHE A 402 1.87 -4.96 -22.06
CA PHE A 402 0.87 -5.67 -22.87
C PHE A 402 1.06 -5.34 -24.36
N PRO A 403 2.09 -5.92 -25.01
CA PRO A 403 2.34 -5.67 -26.43
C PRO A 403 1.18 -6.22 -27.28
N SER A 404 0.77 -5.48 -28.32
CA SER A 404 -0.12 -6.02 -29.34
C SER A 404 0.68 -6.96 -30.24
N SER A 405 0.07 -8.08 -30.63
CA SER A 405 0.67 -9.11 -31.51
C SER A 405 1.01 -8.63 -32.93
N ASP A 406 0.67 -7.39 -33.28
CA ASP A 406 0.86 -6.83 -34.63
C ASP A 406 2.23 -6.13 -34.82
N THR A 407 3.14 -6.28 -33.84
CA THR A 407 4.52 -5.77 -33.86
C THR A 407 5.56 -6.91 -33.86
N VAL A 408 5.37 -7.90 -34.74
CA VAL A 408 6.42 -8.84 -35.14
C VAL A 408 6.76 -8.61 -36.61
#